data_AF-A0A0W0DA62-F1
#
_entry.id   AF-A0A0W0DA62-F1
#
_cell.length_a   1.000
_cell.length_b   1.000
_cell.length_c   1.000
_cell.angle_alpha   90.00
_cell.angle_beta   90.00
_cell.angle_gamma   90.00
#
_symmetry.space_group_name_H-M   'P 1'
#
loop_
_entity.id
_entity.type
_entity.pdbx_description
1 polymer ?
#
loop_
_entity_poly.entity_id
_entity_poly.type
_entity_poly.pdbx_seq_one_letter_code
_entity_poly.pdbx_strand_id
1 'polypeptide(L)'
;MNTETKVEDLTASDDIEFKKKFYLILKSSLSGDEAAHKVLAERVSDDAKSKVVDIIVRSSIQEPTYSKFYGLLSERLCATHSSWVEGYKHVLLDNYTNMNTFEPAQLRIIGKLWGHIFAADYLGFELFENFRMNEEDSSPATRIFLKFLFQELVAELGINELQARLNEDYIKPFLKNLFPEEDLDDMRYSINYFTSIGLGVLTKRMRDDVSSIEEQEKKVREAERLKEEESRPEGPSDTWRSRKPLPSQENKYSKTSAKDRRFSRRDGGNSRKSVGKRSRTPPRSRYNSNTKSDRKPRSRTPPRRRNRSRSPRR
;
A
#
# COMPACT_ATOMS: atom_id res chain seq x y z
N MET A 1 -22.47 58.21 11.57
CA MET A 1 -21.54 57.11 11.23
C MET A 1 -22.32 55.82 11.42
N ASN A 2 -22.66 55.12 10.34
CA ASN A 2 -23.32 53.81 10.46
C ASN A 2 -22.23 52.78 10.75
N THR A 3 -22.20 52.28 11.99
CA THR A 3 -21.41 51.10 12.33
C THR A 3 -22.14 49.89 11.79
N GLU A 4 -21.72 49.39 10.63
CA GLU A 4 -22.21 48.11 10.12
C GLU A 4 -21.87 47.01 11.13
N THR A 5 -22.91 46.40 11.69
CA THR A 5 -22.76 45.22 12.55
C THR A 5 -22.34 44.05 11.66
N LYS A 6 -21.04 43.75 11.64
CA LYS A 6 -20.48 42.57 10.98
C LYS A 6 -21.05 41.31 11.63
N VAL A 7 -22.09 40.73 11.02
CA VAL A 7 -22.66 39.46 11.43
C VAL A 7 -21.68 38.37 11.02
N GLU A 8 -21.08 37.70 11.99
CA GLU A 8 -20.18 36.56 11.74
C GLU A 8 -21.03 35.29 11.65
N ASP A 9 -21.15 34.72 10.45
CA ASP A 9 -21.87 33.47 10.24
C ASP A 9 -21.05 32.29 10.77
N LEU A 10 -21.56 31.65 11.81
CA LEU A 10 -21.00 30.43 12.40
C LEU A 10 -21.54 29.15 11.74
N THR A 11 -22.46 29.28 10.77
CA THR A 11 -23.03 28.17 10.03
C THR A 11 -22.26 27.95 8.73
N ALA A 12 -21.81 26.72 8.47
CA ALA A 12 -21.12 26.36 7.22
C ALA A 12 -22.09 26.24 6.01
N SER A 13 -23.17 27.03 5.99
CA SER A 13 -24.30 26.90 5.07
C SER A 13 -23.88 27.08 3.61
N ASP A 14 -23.14 28.15 3.32
CA ASP A 14 -22.62 28.46 1.98
C ASP A 14 -21.67 27.38 1.47
N ASP A 15 -20.81 26.85 2.34
CA ASP A 15 -19.85 25.79 1.97
C ASP A 15 -20.55 24.45 1.69
N ILE A 16 -21.65 24.16 2.41
CA ILE A 16 -22.53 23.01 2.14
C ILE A 16 -23.29 23.19 0.82
N GLU A 17 -23.80 24.38 0.51
CA GLU A 17 -24.49 24.64 -0.76
C GLU A 17 -23.51 24.56 -1.94
N PHE A 18 -22.32 25.15 -1.80
CA PHE A 18 -21.22 25.04 -2.76
C PHE A 18 -20.87 23.56 -3.03
N LYS A 19 -20.68 22.75 -1.98
CA LYS A 19 -20.41 21.31 -2.09
C LYS A 19 -21.53 20.56 -2.81
N LYS A 20 -22.80 20.83 -2.47
CA LYS A 20 -23.97 20.25 -3.15
C LYS A 20 -24.02 20.61 -4.64
N LYS A 21 -23.78 21.87 -4.97
CA LYS A 21 -23.80 22.38 -6.35
C LYS A 21 -22.80 21.63 -7.24
N PHE A 22 -21.53 21.55 -6.84
CA PHE A 22 -20.52 20.83 -7.63
C PHE A 22 -20.77 19.32 -7.65
N TYR A 23 -21.19 18.70 -6.54
CA TYR A 23 -21.58 17.28 -6.54
C TYR A 23 -22.70 16.98 -7.55
N LEU A 24 -23.73 17.84 -7.63
CA LEU A 24 -24.82 17.71 -8.60
C LEU A 24 -24.34 17.91 -10.04
N ILE A 25 -23.41 18.84 -10.31
CA ILE A 25 -22.78 18.98 -11.63
C ILE A 25 -22.06 17.69 -12.03
N LEU A 26 -21.28 17.09 -11.12
CA LEU A 26 -20.56 15.84 -11.39
C LEU A 26 -21.51 14.68 -11.67
N LYS A 27 -22.51 14.44 -10.81
CA LYS A 27 -23.44 13.30 -10.95
C LYS A 27 -24.53 13.48 -12.02
N SER A 28 -24.70 14.69 -12.57
CA SER A 28 -25.60 14.97 -13.71
C SER A 28 -24.89 15.03 -15.07
N SER A 29 -23.61 14.70 -15.14
CA SER A 29 -22.81 14.70 -16.37
C SER A 29 -22.49 13.29 -16.82
N LEU A 30 -22.58 13.03 -18.12
CA LEU A 30 -22.33 11.72 -18.72
C LEU A 30 -20.85 11.48 -19.01
N SER A 31 -20.07 12.54 -19.28
CA SER A 31 -18.65 12.47 -19.60
C SER A 31 -17.82 13.49 -18.79
N GLY A 32 -16.52 13.20 -18.64
CA GLY A 32 -15.58 14.11 -17.97
C GLY A 32 -15.46 15.46 -18.68
N ASP A 33 -15.53 15.47 -20.02
CA ASP A 33 -15.55 16.69 -20.85
C ASP A 33 -16.80 17.56 -20.58
N GLU A 34 -17.98 16.94 -20.48
CA GLU A 34 -19.23 17.64 -20.16
C GLU A 34 -19.20 18.21 -18.73
N ALA A 35 -18.70 17.42 -17.77
CA ALA A 35 -18.51 17.85 -16.40
C ALA A 35 -17.53 19.04 -16.32
N ALA A 36 -16.40 18.98 -17.02
CA ALA A 36 -15.41 20.06 -17.07
C ALA A 36 -16.02 21.34 -17.63
N HIS A 37 -16.74 21.26 -18.75
CA HIS A 37 -17.43 22.40 -19.34
C HIS A 37 -18.42 23.06 -18.35
N LYS A 38 -19.22 22.25 -17.63
CA LYS A 38 -20.14 22.76 -16.60
C LYS A 38 -19.41 23.39 -15.41
N VAL A 39 -18.33 22.77 -14.91
CA VAL A 39 -17.51 23.31 -13.81
C VAL A 39 -16.87 24.65 -14.19
N LEU A 40 -16.34 24.76 -15.42
CA LEU A 40 -15.72 25.99 -15.92
C LEU A 40 -16.75 27.11 -16.16
N ALA A 41 -17.98 26.77 -16.54
CA ALA A 41 -19.07 27.74 -16.71
C ALA A 41 -19.43 28.47 -15.40
N GLU A 42 -19.17 27.87 -14.23
CA GLU A 42 -19.43 28.47 -12.92
C GLU A 42 -18.42 29.55 -12.49
N ARG A 43 -17.32 29.74 -13.24
CA ARG A 43 -16.32 30.82 -13.04
C ARG A 43 -15.85 30.99 -11.59
N VAL A 44 -15.51 29.86 -10.97
CA VAL A 44 -15.03 29.78 -9.59
C VAL A 44 -13.74 30.60 -9.39
N SER A 45 -13.67 31.36 -8.30
CA SER A 45 -12.48 32.11 -7.89
C SER A 45 -11.30 31.18 -7.57
N ASP A 46 -10.07 31.69 -7.74
CA ASP A 46 -8.86 30.86 -7.61
C ASP A 46 -8.75 30.20 -6.23
N ASP A 47 -9.03 30.94 -5.15
CA ASP A 47 -9.04 30.45 -3.77
C ASP A 47 -10.02 29.29 -3.53
N ALA A 48 -11.09 29.20 -4.33
CA ALA A 48 -12.12 28.16 -4.21
C ALA A 48 -11.90 26.98 -5.18
N LYS A 49 -10.92 27.03 -6.09
CA LYS A 49 -10.61 25.92 -7.00
C LYS A 49 -10.11 24.68 -6.26
N SER A 50 -9.31 24.84 -5.21
CA SER A 50 -8.90 23.76 -4.31
C SER A 50 -10.11 23.03 -3.69
N LYS A 51 -11.14 23.77 -3.25
CA LYS A 51 -12.40 23.18 -2.74
C LYS A 51 -13.14 22.38 -3.81
N VAL A 52 -13.17 22.86 -5.06
CA VAL A 52 -13.78 22.10 -6.17
C VAL A 52 -13.00 20.81 -6.44
N VAL A 53 -11.67 20.84 -6.41
CA VAL A 53 -10.84 19.65 -6.57
C VAL A 53 -11.05 18.65 -5.42
N ASP A 54 -11.14 19.12 -4.17
CA ASP A 54 -11.51 18.29 -3.02
C ASP A 54 -12.89 17.62 -3.21
N ILE A 55 -13.89 18.34 -3.74
CA ILE A 55 -15.20 17.77 -4.09
C ILE A 55 -15.08 16.71 -5.20
N ILE A 56 -14.24 16.92 -6.21
CA ILE A 56 -13.97 15.96 -7.29
C ILE A 56 -13.35 14.68 -6.73
N VAL A 57 -12.30 14.79 -5.91
CA VAL A 57 -11.62 13.64 -5.28
C VAL A 57 -12.57 12.90 -4.34
N ARG A 58 -13.28 13.61 -3.45
CA ARG A 58 -14.27 13.01 -2.54
C ARG A 58 -15.43 12.33 -3.29
N SER A 59 -15.85 12.87 -4.43
CA SER A 59 -16.88 12.24 -5.27
C SER A 59 -16.37 10.99 -5.97
N SER A 60 -15.07 10.94 -6.31
CA SER A 60 -14.41 9.78 -6.92
C SER A 60 -14.30 8.61 -5.94
N ILE A 61 -13.83 8.85 -4.71
CA ILE A 61 -13.64 7.80 -3.69
C ILE A 61 -14.93 7.21 -3.13
N GLN A 62 -16.07 7.88 -3.35
CA GLN A 62 -17.40 7.35 -3.04
C GLN A 62 -17.90 6.32 -4.06
N GLU A 63 -17.27 6.21 -5.22
CA GLU A 63 -17.60 5.18 -6.20
C GLU A 63 -16.99 3.83 -5.79
N PRO A 64 -17.61 2.69 -6.13
CA PRO A 64 -17.10 1.37 -5.76
C PRO A 64 -15.79 1.00 -6.50
N THR A 65 -15.51 1.67 -7.61
CA THR A 65 -14.36 1.44 -8.48
C THR A 65 -13.93 2.74 -9.14
N TYR A 66 -12.63 2.93 -9.38
CA TYR A 66 -12.12 4.08 -10.12
C TYR A 66 -12.74 4.19 -11.51
N SER A 67 -13.17 5.40 -11.87
CA SER A 67 -13.75 5.75 -13.16
C SER A 67 -12.87 6.78 -13.88
N LYS A 68 -12.49 6.50 -15.14
CA LYS A 68 -11.72 7.43 -15.98
C LYS A 68 -12.43 8.78 -16.21
N PHE A 69 -13.74 8.87 -15.92
CA PHE A 69 -14.49 10.14 -15.85
C PHE A 69 -13.75 11.21 -15.03
N TYR A 70 -13.26 10.86 -13.85
CA TYR A 70 -12.57 11.79 -12.94
C TYR A 70 -11.17 12.15 -13.42
N GLY A 71 -10.51 11.22 -14.12
CA GLY A 71 -9.23 11.47 -14.78
C GLY A 71 -9.37 12.54 -15.86
N LEU A 72 -10.20 12.26 -16.88
CA LEU A 72 -10.48 13.16 -18.00
C LEU A 72 -11.00 14.53 -17.55
N LEU A 73 -11.89 14.57 -16.56
CA LEU A 73 -12.34 15.82 -15.94
C LEU A 73 -11.15 16.63 -15.39
N SER A 74 -10.24 15.98 -14.68
CA SER A 74 -9.07 16.64 -14.08
C SER A 74 -8.10 17.14 -15.14
N GLU A 75 -7.85 16.35 -16.20
CA GLU A 75 -7.07 16.79 -17.37
C GLU A 75 -7.62 18.08 -17.97
N ARG A 76 -8.94 18.16 -18.22
CA ARG A 76 -9.57 19.35 -18.82
C ARG A 76 -9.49 20.59 -17.92
N LEU A 77 -9.65 20.43 -16.61
CA LEU A 77 -9.52 21.54 -15.66
C LEU A 77 -8.07 22.06 -15.63
N CYS A 78 -7.09 21.16 -15.48
CA CYS A 78 -5.67 21.52 -15.50
C CYS A 78 -5.22 22.15 -16.83
N ALA A 79 -5.72 21.65 -17.97
CA ALA A 79 -5.47 22.21 -19.30
C ALA A 79 -5.99 23.64 -19.49
N THR A 80 -6.94 24.09 -18.65
CA THR A 80 -7.59 25.39 -18.82
C THR A 80 -6.81 26.54 -18.18
N HIS A 81 -6.26 26.35 -16.97
CA HIS A 81 -5.51 27.41 -16.27
C HIS A 81 -4.63 26.85 -15.14
N SER A 82 -3.44 27.43 -14.94
CA SER A 82 -2.46 26.99 -13.92
C SER A 82 -3.01 26.99 -12.49
N SER A 83 -3.93 27.90 -12.15
CA SER A 83 -4.64 27.91 -10.85
C SER A 83 -5.32 26.57 -10.51
N TRP A 84 -5.77 25.81 -11.52
CA TRP A 84 -6.33 24.48 -11.29
C TRP A 84 -5.25 23.50 -10.88
N VAL A 85 -4.10 23.52 -11.57
CA VAL A 85 -2.91 22.72 -11.21
C VAL A 85 -2.47 23.00 -9.77
N GLU A 86 -2.47 24.27 -9.33
CA GLU A 86 -2.20 24.65 -7.93
C GLU A 86 -3.23 24.08 -6.95
N GLY A 87 -4.52 24.13 -7.29
CA GLY A 87 -5.59 23.47 -6.53
C GLY A 87 -5.40 21.95 -6.41
N TYR A 88 -4.99 21.28 -7.50
CA TYR A 88 -4.66 19.85 -7.50
C TYR A 88 -3.39 19.55 -6.66
N LYS A 89 -2.36 20.39 -6.71
CA LYS A 89 -1.16 20.27 -5.85
C LYS A 89 -1.53 20.34 -4.37
N HIS A 90 -2.31 21.33 -3.96
CA HIS A 90 -2.77 21.48 -2.58
C HIS A 90 -3.53 20.24 -2.09
N VAL A 91 -4.55 19.81 -2.85
CA VAL A 91 -5.40 18.68 -2.48
C VAL A 91 -4.63 17.35 -2.50
N LEU A 92 -3.59 17.18 -3.34
CA LEU A 92 -2.71 16.01 -3.28
C LEU A 92 -1.97 15.93 -1.93
N LEU A 93 -1.36 17.04 -1.49
CA LEU A 93 -0.57 17.10 -0.26
C LEU A 93 -1.46 16.93 0.99
N ASP A 94 -2.65 17.52 0.99
CA ASP A 94 -3.66 17.31 2.05
C ASP A 94 -4.05 15.83 2.15
N ASN A 95 -4.32 15.18 1.01
CA ASN A 95 -4.69 13.76 0.97
C ASN A 95 -3.53 12.86 1.40
N TYR A 96 -2.29 13.19 1.03
CA TYR A 96 -1.10 12.44 1.47
C TYR A 96 -0.88 12.54 2.98
N THR A 97 -1.01 13.74 3.55
CA THR A 97 -0.92 13.96 5.00
C THR A 97 -2.01 13.19 5.75
N ASN A 98 -3.23 13.15 5.21
CA ASN A 98 -4.39 12.48 5.82
C ASN A 98 -4.61 11.04 5.32
N MET A 99 -3.62 10.40 4.68
CA MET A 99 -3.81 9.14 3.95
C MET A 99 -4.33 7.99 4.84
N ASN A 100 -4.00 8.01 6.14
CA ASN A 100 -4.46 7.03 7.13
C ASN A 100 -5.97 7.10 7.46
N THR A 101 -6.67 8.15 7.03
CA THR A 101 -8.12 8.32 7.25
C THR A 101 -8.97 7.57 6.23
N PHE A 102 -8.39 7.18 5.09
CA PHE A 102 -9.11 6.53 3.99
C PHE A 102 -9.09 5.01 4.10
N GLU A 103 -10.19 4.38 3.69
CA GLU A 103 -10.27 2.92 3.62
C GLU A 103 -9.41 2.34 2.47
N PRO A 104 -8.92 1.09 2.56
CA PRO A 104 -8.12 0.46 1.49
C PRO A 104 -8.78 0.43 0.10
N ALA A 105 -10.11 0.46 0.02
CA ALA A 105 -10.86 0.58 -1.23
C ALA A 105 -10.75 2.01 -1.83
N GLN A 106 -10.83 3.03 -0.98
CA GLN A 106 -10.71 4.44 -1.36
C GLN A 106 -9.26 4.76 -1.78
N LEU A 107 -8.26 4.26 -1.04
CA LEU A 107 -6.83 4.41 -1.38
C LEU A 107 -6.49 3.92 -2.80
N ARG A 108 -7.15 2.86 -3.26
CA ARG A 108 -7.03 2.37 -4.65
C ARG A 108 -7.55 3.38 -5.67
N ILE A 109 -8.65 4.05 -5.37
CA ILE A 109 -9.28 5.03 -6.26
C ILE A 109 -8.45 6.32 -6.28
N ILE A 110 -8.02 6.79 -5.10
CA ILE A 110 -7.10 7.93 -4.93
C ILE A 110 -5.81 7.68 -5.73
N GLY A 111 -5.16 6.53 -5.52
CA GLY A 111 -3.91 6.18 -6.22
C GLY A 111 -4.07 6.22 -7.74
N LYS A 112 -5.14 5.61 -8.28
CA LYS A 112 -5.41 5.63 -9.73
C LYS A 112 -5.72 7.03 -10.26
N LEU A 113 -6.52 7.83 -9.55
CA LEU A 113 -6.84 9.20 -9.97
C LEU A 113 -5.57 10.05 -10.09
N TRP A 114 -4.72 10.05 -9.06
CA TRP A 114 -3.47 10.82 -9.10
C TRP A 114 -2.48 10.26 -10.11
N GLY A 115 -2.33 8.93 -10.22
CA GLY A 115 -1.46 8.30 -11.22
C GLY A 115 -1.83 8.67 -12.65
N HIS A 116 -3.13 8.78 -12.97
CA HIS A 116 -3.61 9.28 -14.25
C HIS A 116 -3.26 10.77 -14.48
N ILE A 117 -3.46 11.64 -13.47
CA ILE A 117 -3.12 13.08 -13.57
C ILE A 117 -1.61 13.30 -13.74
N PHE A 118 -0.77 12.49 -13.06
CA PHE A 118 0.68 12.49 -13.24
C PHE A 118 1.09 11.95 -14.62
N ALA A 119 0.42 10.93 -15.15
CA ALA A 119 0.68 10.41 -16.50
C ALA A 119 0.30 11.41 -17.61
N ALA A 120 -0.66 12.30 -17.35
CA ALA A 120 -1.12 13.33 -18.28
C ALA A 120 -0.28 14.63 -18.23
N ASP A 121 0.87 14.64 -17.54
CA ASP A 121 1.83 15.75 -17.46
C ASP A 121 1.29 17.09 -16.90
N TYR A 122 0.16 17.07 -16.19
CA TYR A 122 -0.37 18.26 -15.48
C TYR A 122 0.22 18.45 -14.09
N LEU A 123 0.69 17.37 -13.45
CA LEU A 123 1.44 17.42 -12.20
C LEU A 123 2.83 16.88 -12.46
N GLY A 124 3.84 17.72 -12.24
CA GLY A 124 5.24 17.32 -12.36
C GLY A 124 5.69 16.43 -11.19
N PHE A 125 6.69 15.59 -11.45
CA PHE A 125 7.18 14.58 -10.52
C PHE A 125 7.97 15.17 -9.34
N GLU A 126 8.18 16.49 -9.30
CA GLU A 126 8.80 17.18 -8.15
C GLU A 126 7.99 16.97 -6.86
N LEU A 127 6.67 16.77 -6.98
CA LEU A 127 5.78 16.47 -5.86
C LEU A 127 6.14 15.16 -5.15
N PHE A 128 6.86 14.23 -5.79
CA PHE A 128 7.32 12.99 -5.18
C PHE A 128 8.34 13.20 -4.05
N GLU A 129 8.93 14.39 -3.90
CA GLU A 129 9.75 14.75 -2.75
C GLU A 129 8.99 14.57 -1.42
N ASN A 130 7.68 14.75 -1.44
CA ASN A 130 6.81 14.60 -0.26
C ASN A 130 6.55 13.13 0.10
N PHE A 131 6.83 12.19 -0.80
CA PHE A 131 6.52 10.77 -0.63
C PHE A 131 7.74 10.02 -0.07
N ARG A 132 7.54 9.31 1.05
CA ARG A 132 8.61 8.61 1.80
C ARG A 132 8.44 7.10 1.72
N MET A 133 9.55 6.38 1.57
CA MET A 133 9.61 4.92 1.47
C MET A 133 10.74 4.34 2.34
N ASN A 134 10.65 4.58 3.64
CA ASN A 134 11.53 4.09 4.72
C ASN A 134 10.73 3.22 5.71
N GLU A 135 11.39 2.58 6.68
CA GLU A 135 10.65 1.78 7.69
C GLU A 135 9.84 2.66 8.67
N GLU A 136 10.33 3.85 9.01
CA GLU A 136 9.77 4.70 10.07
C GLU A 136 8.54 5.54 9.64
N ASP A 137 8.60 6.26 8.50
CA ASP A 137 7.51 7.16 8.07
C ASP A 137 6.45 6.45 7.20
N SER A 138 6.76 5.28 6.65
CA SER A 138 5.91 4.60 5.66
C SER A 138 4.74 3.80 6.29
N SER A 139 3.59 4.46 6.43
CA SER A 139 2.36 3.79 6.88
C SER A 139 1.86 2.67 5.95
N PRO A 140 1.00 1.76 6.41
CA PRO A 140 0.31 0.81 5.53
C PRO A 140 -0.58 1.51 4.48
N ALA A 141 -1.15 2.67 4.80
CA ALA A 141 -2.03 3.41 3.89
C ALA A 141 -1.25 4.08 2.76
N THR A 142 -0.11 4.74 3.06
CA THR A 142 0.76 5.33 2.03
C THR A 142 1.28 4.25 1.07
N ARG A 143 1.65 3.06 1.58
CA ARG A 143 2.05 1.91 0.76
C ARG A 143 0.94 1.36 -0.14
N ILE A 144 -0.33 1.42 0.26
CA ILE A 144 -1.46 1.05 -0.60
C ILE A 144 -1.69 2.12 -1.67
N PHE A 145 -1.64 3.40 -1.30
CA PHE A 145 -1.75 4.53 -2.22
C PHE A 145 -0.67 4.50 -3.32
N LEU A 146 0.62 4.49 -2.93
CA LEU A 146 1.75 4.49 -3.86
C LEU A 146 1.72 3.29 -4.80
N LYS A 147 1.27 2.13 -4.31
CA LYS A 147 1.09 0.92 -5.14
C LYS A 147 0.14 1.19 -6.31
N PHE A 148 -1.01 1.79 -6.04
CA PHE A 148 -2.01 2.05 -7.08
C PHE A 148 -1.67 3.27 -7.94
N LEU A 149 -0.94 4.26 -7.40
CA LEU A 149 -0.37 5.37 -8.16
C LEU A 149 0.64 4.89 -9.20
N PHE A 150 1.65 4.12 -8.78
CA PHE A 150 2.66 3.61 -9.71
C PHE A 150 2.12 2.55 -10.67
N GLN A 151 1.13 1.75 -10.26
CA GLN A 151 0.46 0.82 -11.18
C GLN A 151 -0.36 1.55 -12.25
N GLU A 152 -0.98 2.71 -11.96
CA GLU A 152 -1.68 3.49 -12.99
C GLU A 152 -0.72 4.26 -13.90
N LEU A 153 0.37 4.82 -13.35
CA LEU A 153 1.44 5.41 -14.16
C LEU A 153 1.98 4.42 -15.20
N VAL A 154 2.25 3.17 -14.80
CA VAL A 154 2.70 2.11 -15.72
C VAL A 154 1.60 1.69 -16.71
N ALA A 155 0.32 1.83 -16.36
CA ALA A 155 -0.79 1.51 -17.24
C ALA A 155 -1.04 2.56 -18.34
N GLU A 156 -0.81 3.84 -18.06
CA GLU A 156 -0.99 4.94 -19.03
C GLU A 156 0.29 5.26 -19.81
N LEU A 157 1.47 5.32 -19.16
CA LEU A 157 2.76 5.63 -19.81
C LEU A 157 3.50 4.39 -20.34
N GLY A 158 3.35 3.24 -19.67
CA GLY A 158 4.22 2.09 -19.85
C GLY A 158 5.50 2.16 -19.01
N ILE A 159 6.07 0.98 -18.71
CA ILE A 159 7.21 0.86 -17.78
C ILE A 159 8.50 1.52 -18.27
N ASN A 160 8.76 1.51 -19.58
CA ASN A 160 9.98 2.07 -20.17
C ASN A 160 9.97 3.60 -20.14
N GLU A 161 8.84 4.22 -20.47
CA GLU A 161 8.65 5.67 -20.45
C GLU A 161 8.71 6.20 -19.01
N LEU A 162 8.02 5.53 -18.08
CA LEU A 162 8.13 5.86 -16.65
C LEU A 162 9.57 5.72 -16.15
N GLN A 163 10.30 4.68 -16.58
CA GLN A 163 11.72 4.53 -16.23
C GLN A 163 12.57 5.65 -16.84
N ALA A 164 12.32 6.09 -18.08
CA ALA A 164 13.06 7.20 -18.69
C ALA A 164 12.88 8.49 -17.87
N ARG A 165 11.63 8.89 -17.61
CA ARG A 165 11.27 10.08 -16.82
C ARG A 165 11.87 10.05 -15.42
N LEU A 166 11.75 8.94 -14.69
CA LEU A 166 12.35 8.81 -13.35
C LEU A 166 13.89 8.85 -13.34
N ASN A 167 14.56 8.70 -14.49
CA ASN A 167 16.02 8.82 -14.61
C ASN A 167 16.49 10.19 -15.15
N GLU A 168 15.59 11.14 -15.39
CA GLU A 168 15.95 12.50 -15.81
C GLU A 168 16.68 13.24 -14.69
N ASP A 169 17.79 13.91 -15.03
CA ASP A 169 18.70 14.49 -14.02
C ASP A 169 18.04 15.58 -13.17
N TYR A 170 17.02 16.26 -13.68
CA TYR A 170 16.27 17.27 -12.93
C TYR A 170 15.22 16.66 -11.97
N ILE A 171 14.77 15.42 -12.22
CA ILE A 171 13.77 14.72 -11.38
C ILE A 171 14.44 13.99 -10.21
N LYS A 172 15.66 13.46 -10.39
CA LYS A 172 16.41 12.71 -9.36
C LYS A 172 16.44 13.36 -7.95
N PRO A 173 16.64 14.68 -7.78
CA PRO A 173 16.65 15.29 -6.44
C PRO A 173 15.35 15.09 -5.66
N PHE A 174 14.20 15.14 -6.36
CA PHE A 174 12.87 14.97 -5.77
C PHE A 174 12.52 13.49 -5.52
N LEU A 175 13.30 12.55 -6.06
CA LEU A 175 13.08 11.12 -5.89
C LEU A 175 13.78 10.52 -4.67
N LYS A 176 14.68 11.26 -3.99
CA LYS A 176 15.51 10.76 -2.87
C LYS A 176 14.71 10.03 -1.78
N ASN A 177 13.50 10.50 -1.45
CA ASN A 177 12.66 9.92 -0.40
C ASN A 177 11.91 8.64 -0.84
N LEU A 178 11.84 8.35 -2.15
CA LEU A 178 11.29 7.10 -2.71
C LEU A 178 12.38 6.12 -3.15
N PHE A 179 13.49 6.64 -3.67
CA PHE A 179 14.65 5.91 -4.18
C PHE A 179 15.91 6.43 -3.46
N PRO A 180 16.10 6.07 -2.18
CA PRO A 180 17.26 6.49 -1.39
C PRO A 180 18.58 5.97 -1.99
N GLU A 181 19.66 6.71 -1.79
CA GLU A 181 21.02 6.38 -2.27
C GLU A 181 22.06 6.28 -1.13
N GLU A 182 21.72 6.73 0.09
CA GLU A 182 22.68 6.94 1.17
C GLU A 182 22.65 5.83 2.25
N ASP A 183 21.46 5.41 2.70
CA ASP A 183 21.30 4.35 3.70
C ASP A 183 20.92 3.00 3.09
N LEU A 184 21.62 1.94 3.51
CA LEU A 184 21.45 0.59 2.98
C LEU A 184 20.12 -0.05 3.38
N ASP A 185 19.60 0.24 4.58
CA ASP A 185 18.37 -0.39 5.05
C ASP A 185 17.14 0.26 4.43
N ASP A 186 17.12 1.58 4.27
CA ASP A 186 16.13 2.30 3.45
C ASP A 186 16.20 1.91 1.96
N MET A 187 17.41 1.73 1.39
CA MET A 187 17.57 1.17 0.03
C MET A 187 16.92 -0.21 -0.10
N ARG A 188 17.21 -1.12 0.84
CA ARG A 188 16.59 -2.46 0.88
C ARG A 188 15.08 -2.38 1.05
N TYR A 189 14.56 -1.48 1.90
CA TYR A 189 13.13 -1.27 2.12
C TYR A 189 12.43 -0.88 0.82
N SER A 190 12.93 0.13 0.13
CA SER A 190 12.37 0.58 -1.16
C SER A 190 12.50 -0.47 -2.26
N ILE A 191 13.65 -1.16 -2.40
CA ILE A 191 13.83 -2.28 -3.35
C ILE A 191 12.78 -3.38 -3.08
N ASN A 192 12.59 -3.78 -1.82
CA ASN A 192 11.61 -4.80 -1.43
C ASN A 192 10.17 -4.34 -1.69
N TYR A 193 9.86 -3.06 -1.44
CA TYR A 193 8.56 -2.50 -1.75
C TYR A 193 8.26 -2.52 -3.26
N PHE A 194 9.13 -1.92 -4.09
CA PHE A 194 8.90 -1.85 -5.54
C PHE A 194 8.90 -3.23 -6.20
N THR A 195 9.69 -4.19 -5.73
CA THR A 195 9.61 -5.59 -6.20
C THR A 195 8.29 -6.25 -5.79
N SER A 196 7.79 -6.05 -4.56
CA SER A 196 6.53 -6.64 -4.08
C SER A 196 5.28 -6.16 -4.84
N ILE A 197 5.31 -4.95 -5.40
CA ILE A 197 4.22 -4.41 -6.24
C ILE A 197 4.36 -4.74 -7.73
N GLY A 198 5.44 -5.44 -8.12
CA GLY A 198 5.71 -5.89 -9.49
C GLY A 198 6.55 -4.92 -10.34
N LEU A 199 7.11 -3.86 -9.75
CA LEU A 199 7.78 -2.75 -10.43
C LEU A 199 9.29 -2.67 -10.17
N GLY A 200 9.92 -3.78 -9.78
CA GLY A 200 11.36 -3.85 -9.50
C GLY A 200 12.29 -3.45 -10.66
N VAL A 201 11.78 -3.26 -11.88
CA VAL A 201 12.54 -2.67 -13.00
C VAL A 201 13.00 -1.25 -12.68
N LEU A 202 12.20 -0.49 -11.91
CA LEU A 202 12.54 0.88 -11.51
C LEU A 202 13.74 0.92 -10.53
N THR A 203 13.87 -0.08 -9.66
CA THR A 203 14.95 -0.20 -8.66
C THR A 203 16.14 -1.01 -9.15
N LYS A 204 16.49 -0.94 -10.45
CA LYS A 204 17.70 -1.59 -10.99
C LYS A 204 18.97 -0.95 -10.42
N ARG A 205 19.16 0.37 -10.62
CA ARG A 205 20.36 1.12 -10.18
C ARG A 205 20.67 0.87 -8.70
N MET A 206 19.68 1.07 -7.81
CA MET A 206 19.81 0.83 -6.37
C MET A 206 20.28 -0.60 -6.02
N ARG A 207 19.91 -1.62 -6.80
CA ARG A 207 20.38 -2.99 -6.55
C ARG A 207 21.84 -3.19 -6.95
N ASP A 208 22.28 -2.53 -8.00
CA ASP A 208 23.68 -2.50 -8.43
C ASP A 208 24.52 -1.72 -7.40
N ASP A 209 23.99 -0.60 -6.88
CA ASP A 209 24.60 0.23 -5.83
C ASP A 209 24.74 -0.54 -4.50
N VAL A 210 23.66 -1.13 -3.98
CA VAL A 210 23.69 -1.97 -2.75
C VAL A 210 24.68 -3.13 -2.91
N SER A 211 24.70 -3.80 -4.07
CA SER A 211 25.65 -4.90 -4.32
C SER A 211 27.10 -4.42 -4.25
N SER A 212 27.36 -3.22 -4.79
CA SER A 212 28.70 -2.61 -4.80
C SER A 212 29.15 -2.19 -3.39
N ILE A 213 28.27 -1.58 -2.61
CA ILE A 213 28.53 -1.18 -1.22
C ILE A 213 28.78 -2.42 -0.35
N GLU A 214 27.93 -3.46 -0.46
CA GLU A 214 28.13 -4.70 0.28
C GLU A 214 29.46 -5.40 -0.07
N GLU A 215 29.92 -5.33 -1.33
CA GLU A 215 31.23 -5.87 -1.71
C GLU A 215 32.38 -5.05 -1.11
N GLN A 216 32.25 -3.72 -1.03
CA GLN A 216 33.23 -2.86 -0.36
C GLN A 216 33.28 -3.14 1.15
N GLU A 217 32.14 -3.22 1.84
CA GLU A 217 32.08 -3.56 3.27
C GLU A 217 32.72 -4.92 3.58
N LYS A 218 32.48 -5.94 2.75
CA LYS A 218 33.09 -7.27 2.89
C LYS A 218 34.62 -7.19 2.80
N LYS A 219 35.15 -6.45 1.82
CA LYS A 219 36.60 -6.24 1.66
C LYS A 219 37.23 -5.48 2.83
N VAL A 220 36.56 -4.46 3.35
CA VAL A 220 37.03 -3.70 4.53
C VAL A 220 37.09 -4.63 5.76
N ARG A 221 36.01 -5.37 6.03
CA ARG A 221 35.91 -6.30 7.17
C ARG A 221 36.91 -7.47 7.08
N GLU A 222 37.24 -7.93 5.88
CA GLU A 222 38.27 -8.93 5.64
C GLU A 222 39.68 -8.35 5.89
N ALA A 223 39.96 -7.14 5.42
CA ALA A 223 41.22 -6.44 5.69
C ALA A 223 41.42 -6.09 7.18
N GLU A 224 40.35 -5.77 7.91
CA GLU A 224 40.39 -5.57 9.36
C GLU A 224 40.70 -6.88 10.10
N ARG A 225 40.05 -7.99 9.73
CA ARG A 225 40.34 -9.32 10.29
C ARG A 225 41.80 -9.74 10.09
N LEU A 226 42.36 -9.52 8.90
CA LEU A 226 43.77 -9.82 8.62
C LEU A 226 44.71 -8.97 9.48
N LYS A 227 44.37 -7.70 9.73
CA LYS A 227 45.14 -6.84 10.66
C LYS A 227 45.01 -7.26 12.12
N GLU A 228 43.84 -7.74 12.56
CA GLU A 228 43.68 -8.30 13.92
C GLU A 228 44.45 -9.62 14.10
N GLU A 229 44.55 -10.47 13.07
CA GLU A 229 45.38 -11.67 13.11
C GLU A 229 46.88 -11.34 13.12
N GLU A 230 47.31 -10.32 12.36
CA GLU A 230 48.72 -9.87 12.29
C GLU A 230 49.18 -9.11 13.56
N SER A 231 48.27 -8.43 14.26
CA SER A 231 48.55 -7.71 15.52
C SER A 231 48.39 -8.55 16.79
N ARG A 232 48.11 -9.84 16.64
CA ARG A 232 48.01 -10.80 17.75
C ARG A 232 49.42 -11.14 18.26
N PRO A 233 49.78 -10.83 19.52
CA PRO A 233 51.12 -11.13 20.02
C PRO A 233 51.35 -12.64 20.09
N GLU A 234 52.53 -13.10 19.68
CA GLU A 234 53.00 -14.48 19.90
C GLU A 234 53.21 -14.72 21.41
N GLY A 235 52.13 -15.05 22.12
CA GLY A 235 52.20 -15.66 23.44
C GLY A 235 52.88 -17.04 23.33
N PRO A 236 53.77 -17.40 24.28
CA PRO A 236 54.66 -18.54 24.11
C PRO A 236 53.93 -19.88 23.96
N SER A 237 54.51 -20.74 23.13
CA SER A 237 54.03 -22.10 22.86
C SER A 237 54.12 -23.01 24.09
N ASP A 238 53.07 -22.99 24.92
CA ASP A 238 52.90 -23.99 25.98
C ASP A 238 52.44 -25.32 25.37
N THR A 239 53.42 -26.20 25.15
CA THR A 239 53.22 -27.58 24.71
C THR A 239 52.30 -28.34 25.67
N TRP A 240 51.04 -28.53 25.29
CA TRP A 240 50.14 -29.46 25.98
C TRP A 240 50.60 -30.90 25.78
N ARG A 241 51.45 -31.35 26.71
CA ARG A 241 51.96 -32.74 26.82
C ARG A 241 50.84 -33.75 26.62
N SER A 242 51.05 -34.67 25.68
CA SER A 242 50.26 -35.90 25.56
C SER A 242 50.33 -36.70 26.86
N ARG A 243 49.23 -36.75 27.63
CA ARG A 243 49.06 -37.78 28.67
C ARG A 243 48.61 -39.08 28.00
N LYS A 244 49.56 -40.01 27.83
CA LYS A 244 49.23 -41.40 27.48
C LYS A 244 48.47 -42.09 28.62
N PRO A 245 47.58 -43.06 28.33
CA PRO A 245 46.82 -43.79 29.32
C PRO A 245 47.65 -44.88 30.01
N LEU A 246 47.33 -45.19 31.27
CA LEU A 246 47.85 -46.34 32.00
C LEU A 246 46.72 -47.08 32.76
N PRO A 247 46.86 -48.38 33.08
CA PRO A 247 45.72 -49.28 33.16
C PRO A 247 45.39 -49.82 34.57
N SER A 248 44.19 -50.41 34.66
CA SER A 248 43.79 -51.54 35.52
C SER A 248 44.04 -51.48 37.05
N GLN A 249 42.95 -51.58 37.82
CA GLN A 249 42.60 -52.88 38.43
C GLN A 249 41.13 -52.97 38.86
N GLU A 250 40.69 -54.21 39.12
CA GLU A 250 39.30 -54.59 39.39
C GLU A 250 38.83 -54.16 40.80
N ASN A 251 37.51 -53.95 40.97
CA ASN A 251 36.78 -54.95 41.74
C ASN A 251 35.29 -55.04 41.38
N LYS A 252 34.79 -56.28 41.34
CA LYS A 252 33.38 -56.61 41.22
C LYS A 252 32.71 -56.31 42.58
N TYR A 253 31.43 -55.93 42.59
CA TYR A 253 30.37 -56.69 43.27
C TYR A 253 29.00 -56.10 42.96
N SER A 254 27.96 -56.88 43.23
CA SER A 254 26.67 -56.81 42.54
C SER A 254 25.49 -56.48 43.46
N LYS A 255 24.35 -56.18 42.83
CA LYS A 255 22.97 -56.49 43.26
C LYS A 255 22.21 -55.51 44.21
N THR A 256 21.22 -54.87 43.58
CA THR A 256 19.78 -54.87 43.91
C THR A 256 19.22 -54.20 45.18
N SER A 257 18.13 -53.46 44.92
CA SER A 257 16.84 -53.45 45.65
C SER A 257 16.58 -52.36 46.70
N ALA A 258 15.28 -52.13 46.90
CA ALA A 258 14.60 -51.35 47.95
C ALA A 258 14.97 -49.85 48.03
N LYS A 259 14.07 -48.89 47.73
CA LYS A 259 12.71 -48.57 48.24
C LYS A 259 12.74 -47.43 49.27
N ASP A 260 11.88 -46.45 48.98
CA ASP A 260 10.99 -45.74 49.92
C ASP A 260 11.51 -44.67 50.91
N ARG A 261 10.76 -43.54 50.91
CA ARG A 261 10.45 -42.62 52.04
C ARG A 261 11.64 -41.71 52.47
N ARG A 262 11.52 -40.46 52.95
CA ARG A 262 10.43 -39.56 53.42
C ARG A 262 11.05 -38.12 53.58
N PHE A 263 10.38 -36.97 53.81
CA PHE A 263 8.96 -36.56 53.91
C PHE A 263 8.82 -35.02 53.79
N SER A 264 7.74 -34.51 53.17
CA SER A 264 6.95 -33.28 53.49
C SER A 264 7.65 -31.97 53.93
N ARG A 265 7.36 -30.82 53.30
CA ARG A 265 6.29 -29.81 53.62
C ARG A 265 6.48 -28.60 52.65
N ARG A 266 5.58 -27.64 52.39
CA ARG A 266 4.18 -27.23 52.72
C ARG A 266 3.80 -26.16 51.64
N ASP A 267 2.60 -25.63 51.43
CA ASP A 267 1.15 -25.93 51.57
C ASP A 267 0.46 -24.95 50.55
N GLY A 268 -0.85 -24.89 50.26
CA GLY A 268 -2.02 -25.62 50.74
C GLY A 268 -3.32 -25.09 50.09
N GLY A 269 -4.37 -25.94 50.03
CA GLY A 269 -5.75 -25.62 49.56
C GLY A 269 -5.93 -25.44 48.04
N ASN A 270 -7.04 -25.78 47.37
CA ASN A 270 -8.29 -26.52 47.70
C ASN A 270 -9.03 -26.79 46.34
N SER A 271 -9.99 -27.72 46.12
CA SER A 271 -10.65 -28.76 46.94
C SER A 271 -11.29 -29.86 46.03
N ARG A 272 -12.00 -30.84 46.63
CA ARG A 272 -13.17 -31.64 46.14
C ARG A 272 -13.24 -31.96 44.61
N LYS A 273 -12.84 -33.16 44.13
CA LYS A 273 -13.64 -34.43 44.04
C LYS A 273 -15.05 -34.25 43.42
N SER A 274 -15.48 -35.00 42.39
CA SER A 274 -15.63 -36.47 42.42
C SER A 274 -15.93 -37.15 41.05
N VAL A 275 -15.21 -38.24 40.73
CA VAL A 275 -15.61 -39.54 40.09
C VAL A 275 -16.58 -39.58 38.87
N GLY A 276 -16.26 -40.35 37.80
CA GLY A 276 -17.32 -40.72 36.83
C GLY A 276 -17.12 -41.54 35.53
N LYS A 277 -16.19 -42.50 35.42
CA LYS A 277 -16.16 -43.63 34.42
C LYS A 277 -16.92 -43.58 33.04
N ARG A 278 -16.12 -43.88 31.99
CA ARG A 278 -16.34 -44.85 30.84
C ARG A 278 -17.08 -44.45 29.53
N SER A 279 -16.51 -45.01 28.45
CA SER A 279 -17.14 -45.44 27.17
C SER A 279 -17.37 -44.34 26.09
N ARG A 280 -17.38 -44.58 24.76
CA ARG A 280 -16.99 -45.74 23.91
C ARG A 280 -16.94 -45.33 22.40
N THR A 281 -15.98 -45.86 21.61
CA THR A 281 -16.07 -46.07 20.13
C THR A 281 -16.03 -44.83 19.16
N PRO A 282 -15.78 -44.98 17.83
CA PRO A 282 -14.73 -44.20 17.13
C PRO A 282 -15.15 -43.55 15.77
N PRO A 283 -14.25 -42.96 14.94
CA PRO A 283 -14.61 -42.16 13.75
C PRO A 283 -14.54 -42.90 12.39
N ARG A 284 -15.25 -42.37 11.37
CA ARG A 284 -15.14 -42.61 9.91
C ARG A 284 -15.54 -41.31 9.18
N SER A 285 -14.98 -40.80 8.07
CA SER A 285 -14.12 -41.25 6.96
C SER A 285 -14.84 -41.28 5.60
N ARG A 286 -14.45 -40.33 4.73
CA ARG A 286 -14.38 -40.30 3.23
C ARG A 286 -15.09 -41.40 2.39
N TYR A 287 -15.89 -40.97 1.41
CA TYR A 287 -15.84 -41.27 -0.05
C TYR A 287 -16.92 -40.39 -0.75
N ASN A 288 -16.73 -39.64 -1.85
CA ASN A 288 -16.25 -39.89 -3.23
C ASN A 288 -17.33 -40.52 -4.18
N SER A 289 -17.20 -40.25 -5.49
CA SER A 289 -18.15 -40.46 -6.62
C SER A 289 -19.29 -39.42 -6.73
N ASN A 290 -19.63 -38.76 -7.86
CA ASN A 290 -19.52 -38.96 -9.33
C ASN A 290 -20.80 -39.58 -9.96
N THR A 291 -21.58 -38.78 -10.72
CA THR A 291 -22.47 -39.25 -11.80
C THR A 291 -23.08 -38.09 -12.62
N LYS A 292 -23.34 -38.34 -13.91
CA LYS A 292 -24.00 -37.41 -14.87
C LYS A 292 -25.53 -37.59 -14.87
N SER A 293 -26.31 -36.56 -15.23
CA SER A 293 -27.29 -36.61 -16.34
C SER A 293 -28.19 -35.37 -16.48
N ASP A 294 -28.38 -34.94 -17.73
CA ASP A 294 -29.58 -34.39 -18.39
C ASP A 294 -30.52 -33.37 -17.67
N ARG A 295 -30.62 -32.15 -18.23
CA ARG A 295 -31.68 -31.77 -19.21
C ARG A 295 -31.52 -30.34 -19.78
N LYS A 296 -32.08 -30.13 -20.98
CA LYS A 296 -31.95 -28.95 -21.86
C LYS A 296 -32.90 -27.78 -21.52
N PRO A 297 -32.68 -26.57 -22.07
CA PRO A 297 -33.38 -25.33 -21.67
C PRO A 297 -34.75 -25.14 -22.35
N ARG A 298 -35.53 -24.15 -21.88
CA ARG A 298 -36.75 -23.66 -22.54
C ARG A 298 -36.69 -22.17 -22.84
N SER A 299 -36.62 -21.85 -24.13
CA SER A 299 -36.97 -20.54 -24.69
C SER A 299 -38.49 -20.30 -24.62
N ARG A 300 -38.93 -19.05 -24.48
CA ARG A 300 -40.33 -18.66 -24.75
C ARG A 300 -40.52 -17.17 -25.10
N THR A 301 -40.70 -16.92 -26.38
CA THR A 301 -41.37 -15.78 -27.02
C THR A 301 -42.20 -16.34 -28.18
N PRO A 302 -43.17 -15.62 -28.78
CA PRO A 302 -43.97 -14.46 -28.33
C PRO A 302 -45.49 -14.81 -28.37
N PRO A 303 -46.43 -13.85 -28.49
CA PRO A 303 -46.83 -13.43 -29.84
C PRO A 303 -47.19 -11.94 -30.03
N ARG A 304 -47.11 -11.49 -31.30
CA ARG A 304 -47.60 -10.18 -31.79
C ARG A 304 -49.12 -10.07 -31.73
N ARG A 305 -49.64 -8.83 -31.57
CA ARG A 305 -50.90 -8.41 -32.21
C ARG A 305 -50.75 -7.13 -33.03
N ARG A 306 -51.00 -7.28 -34.33
CA ARG A 306 -51.51 -6.28 -35.30
C ARG A 306 -52.87 -5.71 -34.79
N ASN A 307 -53.46 -4.61 -35.26
CA ASN A 307 -53.19 -3.62 -36.32
C ASN A 307 -54.16 -2.40 -36.13
N ARG A 308 -54.05 -1.41 -37.04
CA ARG A 308 -54.99 -0.30 -37.36
C ARG A 308 -54.82 0.98 -36.52
N SER A 309 -54.27 2.10 -37.01
CA SER A 309 -54.43 2.90 -38.25
C SER A 309 -55.48 4.01 -38.15
N ARG A 310 -55.02 5.27 -38.13
CA ARG A 310 -55.56 6.39 -38.95
C ARG A 310 -54.75 7.67 -38.77
N SER A 311 -54.08 8.09 -39.84
CA SER A 311 -53.82 9.51 -40.20
C SER A 311 -55.15 10.10 -40.77
N PRO A 312 -55.26 11.40 -41.16
CA PRO A 312 -54.19 12.40 -41.36
C PRO A 312 -54.49 13.87 -40.95
N ARG A 313 -53.45 14.71 -41.11
CA ARG A 313 -53.46 16.15 -41.48
C ARG A 313 -54.49 17.09 -40.83
N ARG A 314 -53.98 18.15 -40.19
CA ARG A 314 -53.72 19.40 -40.93
C ARG A 314 -52.45 20.07 -40.44
#